data_AF-A0A840BPX5-F1
#
_entry.id   AF-A0A840BPX5-F1
#
_cell.length_a   1.000
_cell.length_b   1.000
_cell.length_c   1.000
_cell.angle_alpha   90.00
_cell.angle_beta   90.00
_cell.angle_gamma   90.00
#
_symmetry.space_group_name_H-M   'P 1'
#
loop_
_entity.id
_entity.type
_entity.pdbx_description
1 polymer ?
#
loop_
_entity_poly.entity_id
_entity_poly.type
_entity_poly.pdbx_seq_one_letter_code
_entity_poly.pdbx_strand_id
1 'polypeptide(L)'
;MALNIKSAETERLAREVAALTGETITEAVRKALEMRLEQAREEREKEIARQMAALRVIQEDVRRLGPLPKITKRDFDELWGELDDGEQE
;
A
#
# COMPACT_ATOMS: atom_id res chain seq x y z
N MET A 1 16.81 23.34 4.01
CA MET A 1 15.78 23.23 5.06
C MET A 1 16.29 22.31 6.16
N ALA A 2 15.86 22.49 7.41
CA ALA A 2 16.35 21.71 8.55
C ALA A 2 15.27 20.74 9.05
N LEU A 3 15.64 19.47 9.21
CA LEU A 3 14.81 18.44 9.85
C LEU A 3 15.21 18.37 11.34
N ASN A 4 14.28 18.66 12.25
CA ASN A 4 14.54 18.58 13.69
C ASN A 4 14.02 17.24 14.25
N ILE A 5 14.93 16.39 14.72
CA ILE A 5 14.63 15.10 15.32
C ILE A 5 15.00 15.15 16.80
N LYS A 6 14.00 15.13 17.69
CA LYS A 6 14.19 15.11 19.15
C LYS A 6 14.26 13.68 19.68
N SER A 7 15.32 12.96 19.32
CA SER A 7 15.56 11.60 19.78
C SER A 7 17.04 11.39 20.07
N ALA A 8 17.38 11.15 21.35
CA ALA A 8 18.75 10.88 21.78
C ALA A 8 19.31 9.61 21.13
N GLU A 9 18.47 8.62 20.89
CA GLU A 9 18.86 7.40 20.21
C GLU A 9 19.17 7.63 18.73
N THR A 10 18.32 8.40 18.03
CA THR A 10 18.57 8.71 16.61
C THR A 10 19.86 9.51 16.44
N GLU A 11 20.13 10.45 17.34
CA GLU A 11 21.39 11.18 17.35
C GLU A 11 22.59 10.25 17.61
N ARG A 12 22.51 9.35 18.59
CA ARG A 12 23.55 8.36 18.89
C ARG A 12 23.86 7.50 17.66
N LEU A 13 22.83 6.94 17.03
CA LEU A 13 22.98 6.11 15.83
C LEU A 13 23.60 6.91 14.67
N ALA A 14 23.11 8.12 14.42
CA ALA A 14 23.63 8.95 13.32
C ALA A 14 25.11 9.32 13.53
N ARG A 15 25.52 9.59 14.78
CA ARG A 15 26.92 9.83 15.14
C ARG A 15 27.78 8.60 14.98
N GLU A 16 27.30 7.44 15.41
CA GLU A 16 28.03 6.17 15.31
C GLU A 16 28.25 5.76 13.86
N VAL A 17 27.20 5.84 13.03
CA VAL A 17 27.32 5.57 11.59
C VAL A 17 28.32 6.54 10.95
N ALA A 18 28.18 7.84 11.19
CA ALA A 18 29.10 8.85 10.66
C ALA A 18 30.56 8.60 11.08
N ALA A 19 30.80 8.20 12.33
CA ALA A 19 32.14 7.87 12.83
C ALA A 19 32.73 6.62 12.16
N LEU A 20 31.91 5.60 11.94
CA LEU A 20 32.34 4.35 11.30
C LEU A 20 32.57 4.50 9.79
N THR A 21 31.79 5.34 9.12
CA THR A 21 31.88 5.53 7.66
C THR A 21 32.79 6.69 7.25
N GLY A 22 33.19 7.55 8.19
CA GLY A 22 33.95 8.78 7.91
C GLY A 22 33.10 9.86 7.24
N GLU A 23 31.78 9.75 7.31
CA GLU A 23 30.83 10.69 6.70
C GLU A 23 30.40 11.77 7.70
N THR A 24 29.74 12.82 7.21
CA THR A 24 29.03 13.74 8.11
C THR A 24 27.74 13.10 8.61
N ILE A 25 27.23 13.54 9.77
CA ILE A 25 25.93 13.08 10.30
C ILE A 25 24.82 13.27 9.26
N THR A 26 24.83 14.40 8.54
CA THR A 26 23.86 14.69 7.49
C THR A 26 23.95 13.68 6.35
N GLU A 27 25.15 13.32 5.92
CA GLU A 27 25.40 12.35 4.84
C GLU A 27 24.98 10.94 5.25
N ALA A 28 25.33 10.52 6.47
CA ALA A 28 24.92 9.25 7.04
C ALA A 28 23.38 9.13 7.10
N VAL A 29 22.69 10.18 7.58
CA VAL A 29 21.22 10.22 7.63
C VAL A 29 20.62 10.23 6.22
N ARG A 30 21.16 11.01 5.29
CA ARG A 30 20.67 11.05 3.90
C ARG A 30 20.72 9.66 3.26
N LYS A 31 21.89 9.00 3.31
CA LYS A 31 22.08 7.69 2.70
C LYS A 31 21.20 6.62 3.35
N ALA A 32 21.08 6.63 4.68
CA ALA A 32 20.19 5.72 5.39
C ALA A 32 18.72 5.88 4.94
N LEU A 33 18.26 7.13 4.74
CA LEU A 33 16.92 7.42 4.23
C LEU A 33 16.76 7.01 2.76
N GLU A 34 17.75 7.26 1.91
CA GLU A 34 17.75 6.83 0.51
C GLU A 34 17.63 5.30 0.39
N MET A 35 18.42 4.56 1.16
CA MET A 35 18.35 3.10 1.21
C MET A 35 16.98 2.60 1.65
N ARG A 36 16.41 3.20 2.71
CA ARG A 36 15.09 2.79 3.22
C ARG A 36 13.96 3.16 2.25
N LEU A 37 14.09 4.30 1.58
CA LEU A 37 13.13 4.78 0.59
C LEU A 37 13.11 3.85 -0.63
N GLU A 38 14.27 3.41 -1.10
CA GLU A 38 14.36 2.49 -2.23
C GLU A 38 13.70 1.16 -1.90
N GLN A 39 14.01 0.58 -0.74
CA GLN A 39 13.33 -0.63 -0.25
C GLN A 39 11.81 -0.45 -0.17
N ALA A 40 11.33 0.67 0.37
CA ALA A 40 9.90 0.96 0.47
C ALA A 40 9.23 1.09 -0.91
N ARG A 41 9.93 1.65 -1.90
CA ARG A 41 9.43 1.75 -3.28
C ARG A 41 9.31 0.38 -3.92
N GLU A 42 10.34 -0.46 -3.82
CA GLU A 42 10.30 -1.83 -4.34
C GLU A 42 9.18 -2.66 -3.70
N GLU A 43 9.00 -2.56 -2.38
CA GLU A 43 7.92 -3.25 -1.66
C GLU A 43 6.56 -2.82 -2.18
N ARG A 44 6.36 -1.51 -2.39
CA ARG A 44 5.13 -0.94 -2.91
C ARG A 44 4.86 -1.38 -4.36
N GLU A 45 5.88 -1.41 -5.21
CA GLU A 45 5.75 -1.88 -6.60
C GLU A 45 5.40 -3.37 -6.65
N LYS A 46 6.03 -4.20 -5.82
CA LYS A 46 5.70 -5.63 -5.69
C LYS A 46 4.27 -5.85 -5.22
N GLU A 47 3.78 -5.02 -4.29
CA GLU A 47 2.38 -5.07 -3.85
C GLU A 47 1.42 -4.70 -4.98
N ILE A 48 1.67 -3.61 -5.69
CA ILE A 48 0.85 -3.19 -6.84
C ILE A 48 0.85 -4.28 -7.93
N ALA A 49 2.00 -4.89 -8.22
CA ALA A 49 2.10 -5.96 -9.19
C ALA A 49 1.27 -7.20 -8.77
N ARG A 50 1.30 -7.57 -7.48
CA ARG A 50 0.48 -8.65 -6.92
C ARG A 50 -1.01 -8.36 -7.05
N GLN A 51 -1.44 -7.14 -6.71
CA GLN A 51 -2.83 -6.72 -6.85
C GLN A 51 -3.29 -6.72 -8.30
N MET A 52 -2.46 -6.23 -9.22
CA MET A 52 -2.75 -6.25 -10.65
C MET A 52 -2.84 -7.68 -11.21
N ALA A 53 -1.98 -8.59 -10.74
CA ALA A 53 -2.07 -10.00 -11.11
C ALA A 53 -3.38 -10.63 -10.63
N ALA A 54 -3.80 -10.36 -9.39
CA ALA A 54 -5.07 -10.84 -8.85
C ALA A 54 -6.27 -10.30 -9.64
N LEU A 55 -6.26 -9.00 -9.98
CA LEU A 55 -7.29 -8.39 -10.81
C LEU A 55 -7.37 -9.01 -12.20
N ARG A 56 -6.23 -9.36 -12.82
CA ARG A 56 -6.21 -10.02 -14.13
C ARG A 56 -6.87 -11.40 -14.09
N VAL A 57 -6.63 -12.18 -13.04
CA VAL A 57 -7.29 -13.49 -12.85
C VAL A 57 -8.80 -13.31 -12.77
N ILE A 58 -9.29 -12.40 -11.93
CA ILE A 58 -10.72 -12.10 -11.81
C ILE A 58 -11.30 -11.65 -13.16
N GLN A 59 -10.59 -10.77 -13.89
CA GLN A 59 -11.04 -10.31 -15.21
C GLN A 59 -11.12 -11.45 -16.23
N GLU A 60 -10.21 -12.41 -16.19
CA GLU A 60 -10.25 -13.58 -17.05
C GLU A 60 -11.44 -14.49 -16.71
N ASP A 61 -11.67 -14.73 -15.43
CA ASP A 61 -12.80 -15.53 -14.95
C ASP A 61 -14.14 -14.89 -15.36
N VAL A 62 -14.30 -13.58 -15.14
CA VAL A 62 -15.49 -12.83 -15.58
C VAL A 62 -15.66 -12.86 -17.09
N ARG A 63 -14.56 -12.75 -17.86
CA ARG A 63 -14.62 -12.84 -19.33
C ARG A 63 -15.12 -14.21 -19.79
N ARG A 64 -14.72 -15.29 -19.11
CA ARG A 64 -15.15 -16.67 -19.42
C ARG A 64 -16.64 -16.90 -19.14
N LEU A 65 -17.22 -16.19 -18.17
CA LEU A 65 -18.67 -16.26 -17.88
C LEU A 65 -19.53 -15.65 -19.00
N GLY A 66 -18.93 -14.85 -19.89
CA GLY A 66 -19.64 -14.19 -20.99
C GLY A 66 -20.38 -12.92 -20.53
N PRO A 67 -21.16 -12.30 -21.42
CA PRO A 67 -21.89 -11.08 -21.08
C PRO A 67 -22.91 -11.36 -19.97
N LEU A 68 -22.87 -10.54 -18.91
CA LEU A 68 -23.87 -10.61 -17.86
C LEU A 68 -25.26 -10.30 -18.45
N PRO A 69 -26.29 -11.09 -18.11
CA PRO A 69 -27.66 -10.77 -18.51
C PRO A 69 -28.05 -9.42 -17.90
N LYS A 70 -28.85 -8.64 -18.63
CA LYS A 70 -29.46 -7.44 -18.06
C LYS A 70 -30.44 -7.89 -16.98
N ILE A 71 -30.15 -7.59 -15.72
CA ILE A 71 -31.09 -7.79 -14.62
C ILE A 71 -32.00 -6.56 -14.53
N THR A 72 -33.28 -6.79 -14.28
CA THR A 72 -34.23 -5.74 -13.98
C THR A 72 -34.15 -5.36 -12.49
N LYS A 73 -34.75 -4.21 -12.13
CA LYS A 73 -34.91 -3.84 -10.71
C LYS A 73 -35.63 -4.94 -9.94
N ARG A 74 -36.65 -5.57 -10.54
CA ARG A 74 -37.38 -6.69 -9.92
C ARG A 74 -36.48 -7.89 -9.65
N ASP A 75 -35.62 -8.27 -10.60
CA ASP A 75 -34.69 -9.40 -10.41
C ASP A 75 -33.66 -9.11 -9.30
N PHE A 76 -33.26 -7.84 -9.16
CA PHE A 76 -32.38 -7.39 -8.08
C PHE A 76 -33.09 -7.42 -6.72
N ASP A 77 -34.31 -6.87 -6.65
CA ASP A 77 -35.13 -6.85 -5.44
C ASP A 77 -35.50 -8.29 -4.99
N GLU A 78 -35.68 -9.25 -5.90
CA GLU A 78 -35.93 -10.66 -5.58
C GLU A 78 -34.66 -11.39 -5.09
N LEU A 79 -33.48 -11.00 -5.57
CA LEU A 79 -32.21 -11.60 -5.19
C LEU A 79 -31.63 -11.03 -3.88
N TRP A 80 -31.91 -9.75 -3.59
CA TRP A 80 -31.28 -8.99 -2.49
C TRP A 80 -32.26 -8.35 -1.51
N GLY A 81 -33.57 -8.34 -1.80
CA GLY A 81 -34.57 -7.60 -1.04
C GLY A 81 -34.90 -8.14 0.36
N GLU A 82 -34.46 -9.36 0.71
CA GLU A 82 -34.60 -9.90 2.07
C GLU A 82 -33.45 -9.50 3.02
N LEU A 83 -32.41 -8.81 2.52
CA LEU A 83 -31.29 -8.32 3.34
C LEU A 83 -31.43 -6.86 3.79
N ASP A 84 -32.53 -6.19 3.41
CA ASP A 84 -32.83 -4.79 3.77
C ASP A 84 -33.75 -4.67 4.99
N ASP A 85 -33.68 -5.62 5.92
CA ASP A 85 -34.40 -5.58 7.20
C ASP A 85 -33.54 -4.92 8.31
N GLY A 86 -32.61 -4.05 7.91
CA GLY A 86 -31.69 -3.33 8.80
C GLY A 86 -32.26 -2.01 9.30
N GLU A 87 -33.09 -2.09 10.34
CA GLU A 87 -33.37 -1.05 11.36
C GLU A 87 -33.89 0.32 10.87
N GLN A 88 -35.21 0.49 10.90
CA GLN A 88 -35.84 1.80 11.11
C GLN A 88 -36.10 2.00 12.61
N GLU A 89 -35.40 3.01 13.16
CA GLU A 89 -35.62 3.78 14.42
C GLU A 89 -35.70 3.07 15.78
#